data_AF-A0A0D6M510-F1
#
_entry.id   AF-A0A0D6M510-F1
#
_cell.length_a   1.000
_cell.length_b   1.000
_cell.length_c   1.000
_cell.angle_alpha   90.00
_cell.angle_beta   90.00
_cell.angle_gamma   90.00
#
_symmetry.space_group_name_H-M   'P 1'
#
loop_
_entity.id
_entity.type
_entity.pdbx_description
1 polymer ?
#
loop_
_entity_poly.entity_id
_entity_poly.type
_entity_poly.pdbx_seq_one_letter_code
_entity_poly.pdbx_strand_id
1 'polypeptide(L)'
;MSASPVSLLSLEILQTSIDVSGDVLAPYLLERVTNLVERLGDTKPQVREAASCLLIDLANVPHSSHEAVLERMSPGFQHKQYLVRIGTMDVFVRLLDESRDELEVQTNRLIPTLCKLTADPNAEVREVAVNTLAHVMLVLGEEVSNGIRSRRLIPDNKRQKLINPIGVY
;
A
#
# COMPACT_ATOMS: atom_id res chain seq x y z
N MET A 1 20.94 -19.59 -1.60
CA MET A 1 21.18 -19.21 -3.01
C MET A 1 20.79 -17.76 -3.18
N SER A 2 21.66 -16.93 -3.75
CA SER A 2 21.43 -15.51 -4.05
C SER A 2 20.40 -15.35 -5.18
N ALA A 3 19.11 -15.50 -4.84
CA ALA A 3 17.97 -15.45 -5.78
C ALA A 3 17.65 -14.04 -6.32
N SER A 4 18.40 -13.02 -5.92
CA SER A 4 18.01 -11.64 -6.19
C SER A 4 18.10 -11.18 -7.65
N PRO A 5 19.14 -11.55 -8.44
CA PRO A 5 19.18 -11.11 -9.83
C PRO A 5 18.01 -11.69 -10.63
N VAL A 6 17.67 -12.95 -10.39
CA VAL A 6 16.54 -13.62 -11.03
C VAL A 6 15.21 -13.01 -10.57
N SER A 7 15.06 -12.71 -9.27
CA SER A 7 13.83 -12.09 -8.75
C SER A 7 13.61 -10.69 -9.31
N LEU A 8 14.65 -9.85 -9.37
CA LEU A 8 14.55 -8.51 -9.96
C LEU A 8 14.20 -8.60 -11.45
N LEU A 9 14.96 -9.38 -12.21
CA LEU A 9 14.75 -9.55 -13.64
C LEU A 9 13.35 -10.09 -13.94
N SER A 10 12.81 -10.99 -13.11
CA SER A 10 11.45 -11.50 -13.30
C SER A 10 10.38 -10.41 -13.13
N LEU A 11 10.57 -9.46 -12.20
CA LEU A 11 9.64 -8.35 -12.00
C LEU A 11 9.74 -7.36 -13.17
N GLU A 12 10.94 -7.05 -13.64
CA GLU A 12 11.18 -6.16 -14.78
C GLU A 12 10.60 -6.74 -16.09
N ILE A 13 10.75 -8.05 -16.30
CA ILE A 13 10.13 -8.74 -17.44
C ILE A 13 8.60 -8.67 -17.35
N LEU A 14 8.02 -8.91 -16.16
CA LEU A 14 6.57 -8.81 -15.97
C LEU A 14 6.06 -7.39 -16.21
N GLN A 15 6.78 -6.38 -15.71
CA GLN A 15 6.45 -4.97 -15.90
C GLN A 15 6.41 -4.63 -17.40
N THR A 16 7.49 -4.93 -18.12
CA THR A 16 7.57 -4.76 -19.58
C THR A 16 6.46 -5.54 -20.31
N SER A 17 6.11 -6.73 -19.81
CA SER A 17 5.05 -7.54 -20.42
C SER A 17 3.66 -6.93 -20.23
N ILE A 18 3.38 -6.35 -19.06
CA ILE A 18 2.13 -5.61 -18.81
C ILE A 18 2.05 -4.37 -19.71
N ASP A 19 3.14 -3.64 -19.90
CA ASP A 19 3.14 -2.45 -20.77
C ASP A 19 2.79 -2.80 -22.22
N VAL A 20 3.20 -3.97 -22.69
CA VAL A 20 3.00 -4.42 -24.08
C VAL A 20 1.70 -5.20 -24.27
N SER A 21 1.24 -5.93 -23.26
CA SER A 21 0.12 -6.90 -23.40
C SER A 21 -0.76 -6.95 -22.14
N GLY A 22 -0.91 -5.82 -21.46
CA GLY A 22 -1.67 -5.72 -20.21
C GLY A 22 -3.13 -6.13 -20.34
N ASP A 23 -3.75 -5.88 -21.49
CA ASP A 23 -5.12 -6.33 -21.81
C ASP A 23 -5.28 -7.85 -21.72
N VAL A 24 -4.25 -8.61 -22.11
CA VAL A 24 -4.26 -10.07 -22.05
C VAL A 24 -3.77 -10.58 -20.69
N LEU A 25 -2.75 -9.95 -20.12
CA LEU A 25 -2.02 -10.48 -18.96
C LEU A 25 -2.64 -10.09 -17.61
N ALA A 26 -3.38 -8.97 -17.53
CA ALA A 26 -3.88 -8.45 -16.28
C ALA A 26 -4.70 -9.47 -15.46
N PRO A 27 -5.65 -10.25 -16.02
CA PRO A 27 -6.42 -11.21 -15.23
C PRO A 27 -5.55 -12.25 -14.52
N TYR A 28 -4.51 -12.74 -15.20
CA TYR A 28 -3.59 -13.74 -14.64
C TYR A 28 -2.68 -13.16 -13.56
N LEU A 29 -2.23 -11.91 -13.73
CA LEU A 29 -1.39 -11.26 -12.73
C LEU A 29 -2.19 -10.78 -11.52
N LEU A 30 -3.45 -10.40 -11.70
CA LEU A 30 -4.37 -10.14 -10.60
C LEU A 30 -4.51 -11.38 -9.70
N GLU A 31 -4.62 -12.59 -10.24
CA GLU A 31 -4.62 -13.84 -9.44
C GLU A 31 -3.31 -14.08 -8.67
N ARG A 32 -2.24 -13.35 -8.98
CA ARG A 32 -0.91 -13.49 -8.38
C ARG A 32 -0.46 -12.27 -7.57
N VAL A 33 -1.33 -11.28 -7.36
CA VAL A 33 -1.00 -10.07 -6.57
C VAL A 33 -0.42 -10.42 -5.20
N THR A 34 -0.95 -11.43 -4.51
CA THR A 34 -0.41 -11.86 -3.21
C THR A 34 1.05 -12.30 -3.29
N ASN A 35 1.47 -12.94 -4.40
CA ASN A 35 2.86 -13.32 -4.61
C ASN A 35 3.77 -12.09 -4.90
N LEU A 36 3.23 -11.08 -5.58
CA LEU A 36 3.93 -9.81 -5.80
C LEU A 36 4.10 -9.04 -4.48
N VAL A 37 3.08 -9.04 -3.62
CA VAL A 37 3.13 -8.44 -2.28
C VAL A 37 4.23 -9.05 -1.41
N GLU A 38 4.50 -10.36 -1.50
CA GLU A 38 5.64 -10.98 -0.81
C GLU A 38 6.99 -10.38 -1.24
N ARG A 39 7.11 -9.84 -2.45
CA ARG A 39 8.35 -9.19 -2.94
C ARG A 39 8.58 -7.79 -2.35
N LEU A 40 7.54 -7.14 -1.83
CA LEU A 40 7.67 -5.93 -1.01
C LEU A 40 8.44 -6.20 0.29
N GLY A 41 8.57 -7.48 0.67
CA GLY A 41 9.36 -7.92 1.81
C GLY A 41 10.84 -8.21 1.53
N ASP A 42 11.31 -8.05 0.29
CA ASP A 42 12.67 -8.45 -0.07
C ASP A 42 13.71 -7.58 0.67
N THR A 43 14.84 -8.20 1.06
CA THR A 43 15.91 -7.50 1.75
C THR A 43 16.57 -6.44 0.88
N LYS A 44 16.45 -6.55 -0.45
CA LYS A 44 17.03 -5.62 -1.41
C LYS A 44 16.03 -4.55 -1.84
N PRO A 45 16.35 -3.25 -1.66
CA PRO A 45 15.47 -2.15 -2.03
C PRO A 45 14.98 -2.19 -3.48
N GLN A 46 15.87 -2.51 -4.42
CA GLN A 46 15.54 -2.60 -5.85
C GLN A 46 14.45 -3.65 -6.18
N VAL A 47 14.39 -4.77 -5.45
CA VAL A 47 13.35 -5.79 -5.65
C VAL A 47 12.02 -5.30 -5.12
N ARG A 48 12.03 -4.61 -3.97
CA ARG A 48 10.83 -3.98 -3.41
C ARG A 48 10.29 -2.90 -4.32
N GLU A 49 11.16 -2.06 -4.86
CA GLU A 49 10.78 -0.99 -5.79
C GLU A 49 10.15 -1.55 -7.06
N ALA A 50 10.80 -2.53 -7.70
CA ALA A 50 10.25 -3.18 -8.89
C ALA A 50 8.88 -3.84 -8.63
N ALA A 51 8.69 -4.46 -7.45
CA ALA A 51 7.40 -5.03 -7.06
C ALA A 51 6.33 -3.96 -6.83
N SER A 52 6.71 -2.83 -6.21
CA SER A 52 5.84 -1.69 -5.98
C SER A 52 5.37 -1.11 -7.32
N CYS A 53 6.29 -0.79 -8.23
CA CYS A 53 5.94 -0.29 -9.56
C CYS A 53 5.07 -1.26 -10.34
N LEU A 54 5.39 -2.56 -10.35
CA LEU A 54 4.57 -3.56 -11.04
C LEU A 54 3.11 -3.60 -10.53
N LEU A 55 2.88 -3.43 -9.22
CA LEU A 55 1.54 -3.38 -8.66
C LEU A 55 0.77 -2.13 -9.10
N ILE A 56 1.46 -0.99 -9.20
CA ILE A 56 0.87 0.26 -9.69
C ILE A 56 0.56 0.17 -11.19
N ASP A 57 1.50 -0.32 -12.00
CA ASP A 57 1.29 -0.47 -13.44
C ASP A 57 0.16 -1.44 -13.74
N LEU A 58 0.06 -2.54 -12.96
CA LEU A 58 -1.06 -3.48 -13.06
C LEU A 58 -2.41 -2.82 -12.77
N ALA A 59 -2.50 -1.79 -11.92
CA ALA A 59 -3.76 -1.08 -11.67
C ALA A 59 -4.21 -0.24 -12.87
N ASN A 60 -3.27 0.15 -13.73
CA ASN A 60 -3.49 1.10 -14.83
C ASN A 60 -3.75 0.46 -16.20
N VAL A 61 -3.72 -0.87 -16.31
CA VAL A 61 -3.95 -1.57 -17.58
C VAL A 61 -5.41 -2.01 -17.78
N PRO A 62 -5.84 -2.25 -19.03
CA PRO A 62 -7.18 -2.76 -19.32
C PRO A 62 -7.48 -4.06 -18.56
N HIS A 63 -8.76 -4.25 -18.20
CA HIS A 63 -9.25 -5.39 -17.40
C HIS A 63 -8.68 -5.48 -15.97
N SER A 64 -8.09 -4.39 -15.49
CA SER A 64 -7.68 -4.17 -14.10
C SER A 64 -8.25 -2.85 -13.59
N SER A 65 -8.03 -2.57 -12.30
CA SER A 65 -8.35 -1.28 -11.68
C SER A 65 -7.58 -1.10 -10.37
N HIS A 66 -7.51 0.13 -9.87
CA HIS A 66 -6.93 0.44 -8.56
C HIS A 66 -7.67 -0.29 -7.43
N GLU A 67 -9.00 -0.36 -7.50
CA GLU A 67 -9.83 -1.15 -6.55
C GLU A 67 -9.43 -2.64 -6.59
N ALA A 68 -9.33 -3.23 -7.78
CA ALA A 68 -9.07 -4.66 -7.94
C ALA A 68 -7.69 -5.07 -7.40
N VAL A 69 -6.68 -4.22 -7.60
CA VAL A 69 -5.34 -4.42 -7.03
C VAL A 69 -5.37 -4.22 -5.51
N LEU A 70 -5.98 -3.13 -5.02
CA LEU A 70 -6.06 -2.82 -3.59
C LEU A 70 -6.73 -3.95 -2.80
N GLU A 71 -7.85 -4.48 -3.29
CA GLU A 71 -8.57 -5.59 -2.66
C GLU A 71 -7.66 -6.81 -2.48
N ARG A 72 -6.92 -7.17 -3.52
CA ARG A 72 -6.05 -8.36 -3.53
C ARG A 72 -4.77 -8.18 -2.72
N MET A 73 -4.22 -6.97 -2.65
CA MET A 73 -3.03 -6.68 -1.83
C MET A 73 -3.35 -6.44 -0.35
N SER A 74 -4.61 -6.15 0.01
CA SER A 74 -5.02 -5.81 1.37
C SER A 74 -4.59 -6.79 2.48
N PRO A 75 -4.48 -8.11 2.27
CA PRO A 75 -3.88 -9.01 3.26
C PRO A 75 -2.46 -8.61 3.69
N GLY A 76 -1.72 -7.90 2.85
CA GLY A 76 -0.38 -7.37 3.09
C GLY A 76 -0.29 -6.44 4.32
N PHE A 77 -1.35 -5.71 4.64
CA PHE A 77 -1.41 -4.85 5.83
C PHE A 77 -1.25 -5.62 7.14
N GLN A 78 -1.61 -6.92 7.15
CA GLN A 78 -1.53 -7.79 8.34
C GLN A 78 -0.45 -8.86 8.20
N HIS A 79 0.43 -8.73 7.20
CA HIS A 79 1.43 -9.75 6.92
C HIS A 79 2.42 -9.92 8.08
N LYS A 80 2.91 -11.15 8.30
CA LYS A 80 3.84 -11.47 9.40
C LYS A 80 5.16 -10.70 9.31
N GLN A 81 5.64 -10.42 8.09
CA GLN A 81 6.90 -9.72 7.87
C GLN A 81 6.66 -8.20 7.81
N TYR A 82 7.41 -7.43 8.60
CA TYR A 82 7.22 -5.99 8.74
C TYR A 82 7.47 -5.20 7.45
N LEU A 83 8.46 -5.60 6.63
CA LEU A 83 8.74 -4.95 5.35
C LEU A 83 7.58 -5.07 4.35
N VAL A 84 6.88 -6.21 4.33
CA VAL A 84 5.67 -6.34 3.50
C VAL A 84 4.57 -5.38 3.97
N ARG A 85 4.38 -5.22 5.29
CA ARG A 85 3.39 -4.26 5.83
C ARG A 85 3.73 -2.83 5.42
N ILE A 86 5.01 -2.44 5.51
CA ILE A 86 5.51 -1.14 5.05
C ILE A 86 5.24 -0.95 3.56
N GLY A 87 5.75 -1.86 2.72
CA GLY A 87 5.58 -1.72 1.27
C GLY A 87 4.11 -1.77 0.83
N THR A 88 3.24 -2.50 1.56
CA THR A 88 1.79 -2.49 1.28
C THR A 88 1.19 -1.10 1.55
N MET A 89 1.59 -0.43 2.64
CA MET A 89 1.16 0.94 2.92
C MET A 89 1.68 1.94 1.87
N ASP A 90 2.92 1.77 1.41
CA ASP A 90 3.52 2.62 0.38
C ASP A 90 2.80 2.48 -0.97
N VAL A 91 2.52 1.24 -1.41
CA VAL A 91 1.74 0.97 -2.63
C VAL A 91 0.32 1.53 -2.49
N PHE A 92 -0.31 1.37 -1.33
CA PHE A 92 -1.66 1.90 -1.08
C PHE A 92 -1.71 3.43 -1.22
N VAL A 93 -0.73 4.16 -0.67
CA VAL A 93 -0.66 5.62 -0.83
C VAL A 93 -0.55 6.01 -2.30
N ARG A 94 0.33 5.34 -3.07
CA ARG A 94 0.48 5.60 -4.50
C ARG A 94 -0.79 5.34 -5.30
N LEU A 95 -1.50 4.23 -5.01
CA LEU A 95 -2.79 3.94 -5.65
C LEU A 95 -3.83 5.02 -5.32
N LEU A 96 -3.87 5.49 -4.07
CA LEU A 96 -4.79 6.54 -3.63
C LEU A 96 -4.50 7.89 -4.30
N ASP A 97 -3.23 8.20 -4.53
CA ASP A 97 -2.81 9.42 -5.24
C ASP A 97 -3.20 9.41 -6.72
N GLU A 98 -3.21 8.23 -7.36
CA GLU A 98 -3.63 8.09 -8.76
C GLU A 98 -5.16 8.11 -8.93
N SER A 99 -5.90 7.46 -8.03
CA SER A 99 -7.34 7.22 -8.20
C SER A 99 -8.13 7.42 -6.90
N ARG A 100 -8.10 8.64 -6.36
CA ARG A 100 -8.83 9.01 -5.12
C ARG A 100 -10.30 8.59 -5.15
N ASP A 101 -11.04 9.05 -6.16
CA ASP A 101 -12.50 8.88 -6.21
C ASP A 101 -12.90 7.41 -6.37
N GLU A 102 -12.09 6.61 -7.07
CA GLU A 102 -12.28 5.16 -7.18
C GLU A 102 -12.08 4.46 -5.82
N LEU A 103 -11.10 4.92 -5.03
CA LEU A 103 -10.65 4.24 -3.83
C LEU A 103 -11.25 4.76 -2.52
N GLU A 104 -12.12 5.77 -2.56
CA GLU A 104 -12.67 6.40 -1.35
C GLU A 104 -13.37 5.39 -0.43
N VAL A 105 -14.21 4.51 -1.00
CA VAL A 105 -15.00 3.53 -0.24
C VAL A 105 -14.09 2.49 0.43
N GLN A 106 -13.12 1.97 -0.31
CA GLN A 106 -12.18 0.94 0.11
C GLN A 106 -11.22 1.51 1.16
N THR A 107 -10.74 2.73 0.96
CA THR A 107 -9.92 3.45 1.93
C THR A 107 -10.65 3.66 3.25
N ASN A 108 -11.93 4.07 3.20
CA ASN A 108 -12.76 4.21 4.40
C ASN A 108 -12.91 2.89 5.18
N ARG A 109 -12.97 1.74 4.49
CA ARG A 109 -12.99 0.40 5.11
C ARG A 109 -11.63 0.02 5.72
N LEU A 110 -10.52 0.52 5.18
CA LEU A 110 -9.17 0.23 5.67
C LEU A 110 -8.75 1.07 6.90
N ILE A 111 -9.43 2.19 7.19
CA ILE A 111 -9.11 3.07 8.33
C ILE A 111 -8.85 2.31 9.65
N PRO A 112 -9.71 1.36 10.10
CA PRO A 112 -9.46 0.62 11.35
C PRO A 112 -8.17 -0.21 11.30
N THR A 113 -7.85 -0.80 10.15
CA THR A 113 -6.60 -1.56 9.93
C THR A 113 -5.39 -0.64 10.02
N LEU A 114 -5.42 0.51 9.36
CA LEU A 114 -4.34 1.51 9.40
C LEU A 114 -4.15 2.07 10.83
N CYS A 115 -5.24 2.34 11.56
CA CYS A 115 -5.19 2.74 12.97
C CYS A 115 -4.51 1.68 13.85
N LYS A 116 -4.80 0.40 13.64
CA LYS A 116 -4.14 -0.71 14.35
C LYS A 116 -2.63 -0.74 14.09
N LEU A 117 -2.18 -0.43 12.87
CA LEU A 117 -0.75 -0.41 12.52
C LEU A 117 0.05 0.68 13.25
N THR A 118 -0.59 1.75 13.75
CA THR A 118 0.07 2.74 14.64
C THR A 118 0.49 2.18 16.00
N ALA A 119 0.07 0.96 16.32
CA ALA A 119 0.46 0.19 17.51
C ALA A 119 1.21 -1.10 17.15
N ASP A 120 1.72 -1.23 15.92
CA ASP A 120 2.50 -2.38 15.48
C ASP A 120 3.73 -2.64 16.40
N PRO A 121 4.12 -3.90 16.66
CA PRO A 121 5.32 -4.20 17.44
C PRO A 121 6.60 -3.60 16.84
N ASN A 122 6.70 -3.49 15.51
CA ASN A 122 7.84 -2.90 14.84
C ASN A 122 7.71 -1.36 14.77
N ALA A 123 8.78 -0.64 15.13
CA ALA A 123 8.77 0.82 15.20
C ALA A 123 8.61 1.51 13.85
N GLU A 124 9.25 1.00 12.80
CA GLU A 124 9.17 1.54 11.44
C GLU A 124 7.75 1.41 10.89
N VAL A 125 7.09 0.27 11.13
CA VAL A 125 5.68 0.08 10.73
C VAL A 125 4.78 1.12 11.40
N ARG A 126 5.01 1.42 12.69
CA ARG A 126 4.22 2.45 13.39
C ARG A 126 4.43 3.83 12.78
N GLU A 127 5.65 4.17 12.39
CA GLU A 127 5.98 5.45 11.75
C GLU A 127 5.31 5.58 10.39
N VAL A 128 5.47 4.58 9.53
CA VAL A 128 4.82 4.56 8.20
C VAL A 128 3.30 4.63 8.36
N ALA A 129 2.70 3.88 9.29
CA ALA A 129 1.26 3.91 9.52
C ALA A 129 0.74 5.30 9.96
N VAL A 130 1.51 6.04 10.76
CA VAL A 130 1.17 7.42 11.13
C VAL A 130 1.17 8.32 9.89
N ASN A 131 2.18 8.19 9.03
CA ASN A 131 2.28 8.97 7.80
C ASN A 131 1.17 8.60 6.81
N THR A 132 0.88 7.31 6.62
CA THR A 132 -0.20 6.82 5.77
C THR A 132 -1.56 7.35 6.25
N LEU A 133 -1.84 7.33 7.55
CA LEU A 133 -3.09 7.89 8.08
C LEU A 133 -3.18 9.40 7.90
N ALA A 134 -2.10 10.13 8.13
CA ALA A 134 -2.05 11.57 7.90
C ALA A 134 -2.32 11.89 6.41
N HIS A 135 -1.75 11.10 5.50
CA HIS A 135 -1.99 11.21 4.06
C HIS A 135 -3.46 10.94 3.71
N VAL A 136 -4.05 9.86 4.23
CA VAL A 136 -5.47 9.55 4.01
C VAL A 136 -6.37 10.68 4.53
N MET A 137 -6.08 11.24 5.70
CA MET A 137 -6.81 12.40 6.24
C MET A 137 -6.68 13.64 5.35
N LEU A 138 -5.52 13.85 4.72
CA LEU A 138 -5.29 14.95 3.79
C LEU A 138 -6.08 14.76 2.50
N VAL A 139 -6.02 13.56 1.91
CA VAL A 139 -6.63 13.26 0.61
C VAL A 139 -8.16 13.19 0.71
N LEU A 140 -8.71 12.55 1.75
CA LEU A 140 -10.15 12.35 1.90
C LEU A 140 -10.85 13.40 2.77
N GLY A 141 -10.09 14.24 3.47
CA GLY A 141 -10.62 15.38 4.24
C GLY A 141 -11.04 15.07 5.69
N GLU A 142 -11.67 16.06 6.32
CA GLU A 142 -11.93 16.07 7.77
C GLU A 142 -12.90 14.99 8.24
N GLU A 143 -13.74 14.45 7.36
CA GLU A 143 -14.69 13.39 7.70
C GLU A 143 -13.98 12.13 8.20
N VAL A 144 -12.84 11.78 7.60
CA VAL A 144 -12.00 10.67 8.06
C VAL A 144 -11.45 10.96 9.46
N SER A 145 -10.97 12.18 9.69
CA SER A 145 -10.47 12.61 11.00
C SER A 145 -11.55 12.51 12.08
N ASN A 146 -12.77 12.95 11.76
CA ASN A 146 -13.93 12.86 12.66
C ASN A 146 -14.37 11.41 12.90
N GLY A 147 -14.30 10.56 11.87
CA GLY A 147 -14.55 9.12 11.95
C GLY A 147 -13.58 8.41 12.89
N ILE A 148 -12.28 8.72 12.81
CA ILE A 148 -11.25 8.16 13.71
C ILE A 148 -11.48 8.61 15.15
N ARG A 149 -11.82 9.89 15.37
CA ARG A 149 -12.11 10.46 16.70
C ARG A 149 -13.35 9.83 17.34
N SER A 150 -14.48 9.82 16.63
CA SER A 150 -15.75 9.31 17.14
C SER A 150 -15.68 7.82 17.51
N ARG A 151 -14.95 7.02 16.73
CA ARG A 151 -14.74 5.60 16.95
C ARG A 151 -13.62 5.27 17.95
N ARG A 152 -12.92 6.29 18.47
CA ARG A 152 -11.77 6.15 19.39
C ARG A 152 -10.72 5.14 18.91
N LEU A 153 -10.43 5.11 17.60
CA LEU A 153 -9.54 4.12 17.00
C LEU A 153 -8.07 4.31 17.42
N ILE A 154 -7.71 5.51 17.90
CA ILE A 154 -6.35 5.86 18.34
C ILE A 154 -6.40 6.54 19.72
N PRO A 155 -5.56 6.13 20.69
CA PRO A 155 -5.45 6.77 22.00
C PRO A 155 -5.08 8.26 21.91
N ASP A 156 -5.64 9.11 22.78
CA ASP A 156 -5.45 10.58 22.79
C ASP A 156 -3.98 11.01 22.68
N ASN A 157 -3.11 10.37 23.46
CA ASN A 157 -1.68 10.69 23.53
C ASN A 157 -0.91 10.45 22.22
N LYS A 158 -1.43 9.62 21.31
CA LYS A 158 -0.83 9.36 19.99
C LYS A 158 -1.41 10.26 18.89
N ARG A 159 -2.57 10.89 19.12
CA ARG A 159 -3.23 11.74 18.11
C ARG A 159 -2.50 13.05 17.83
N GLN A 160 -1.78 13.59 18.80
CA GLN A 160 -1.00 14.82 18.62
C GLN A 160 -0.01 14.72 17.44
N LYS A 161 0.47 13.50 17.14
CA LYS A 161 1.38 13.22 16.00
C LYS A 161 0.67 13.13 14.64
N LEU A 162 -0.64 12.91 14.60
CA LEU A 162 -1.43 12.80 13.36
C LEU A 162 -1.97 14.17 12.89
N ILE A 163 -2.21 15.10 13.83
CA ILE A 163 -2.81 16.41 13.57
C ILE A 163 -1.75 17.44 13.14
N ASN A 164 -0.46 17.08 13.15
CA ASN A 164 0.62 17.97 12.72
C ASN A 164 1.55 17.23 11.74
N PRO A 165 1.13 17.02 10.47
CA PRO A 165 1.91 16.25 9.50
C PRO A 165 3.19 16.98 9.04
N ILE A 166 3.34 18.26 9.38
CA ILE A 166 4.38 19.12 8.81
C ILE A 166 5.21 19.74 9.93
N GLY A 167 6.31 19.07 10.27
CA GLY A 167 7.51 19.78 10.70
C GLY A 167 8.13 20.42 9.46
N VAL A 168 7.69 21.63 9.11
CA VAL A 168 8.47 22.49 8.20
C VAL A 168 9.73 22.90 8.96
N TYR A 169 10.88 22.39 8.53
CA TYR A 169 12.16 23.09 8.58
C TYR A 169 12.68 23.17 7.15
#